data_AF-A0A933QQF5-F1
#
_entry.id   AF-A0A933QQF5-F1
#
_cell.length_a   1.000
_cell.length_b   1.000
_cell.length_c   1.000
_cell.angle_alpha   90.00
_cell.angle_beta   90.00
_cell.angle_gamma   90.00
#
_symmetry.space_group_name_H-M   'P 1'
#
loop_
_entity.id
_entity.type
_entity.pdbx_description
1 polymer ?
#
loop_
_entity_poly.entity_id
_entity_poly.type
_entity_poly.pdbx_seq_one_letter_code
_entity_poly.pdbx_strand_id
1 'polypeptide(L)'
;MNAGRTWKSELIDTYDPVTGARVRQLTDYFGHSNHFYFTYPCWYDNGRKLVIASDRENRTNFFGVDLTNGEMTQLTDLDPAEGNIGAQSMTKNPRREEIYFYQGKTVFALDLKTLVRRPLFTIPPGYNPQSANATADGNYLVTGYTQDLSDRFQVDLGHGYVGFREIWEAHPHCVIIRIALDTGAVENIFEDHCWLGHLNTSTTLPHIMTFCHEGPWDKVDNRIWGLNLQTRETWKIRATAPGERVGHEYWMDDGEHIGYHGYIANGTIYGSIRYDNTDQVEAPFEFHSWHFHSFRLDHVVGDGDAQNPYLLLWRMKDGKFEGPKALVWHRASFHTQRQHVHPCFSADGKQIVYTADPQGYGQVFIVDIPDWDALPDRNSLEKRSE
;
A
#
# COMPACT_ATOMS: atom_id res chain seq x y z
N MET A 1 -20.16 20.31 8.49
CA MET A 1 -18.77 20.46 8.01
C MET A 1 -17.85 20.27 9.20
N ASN A 2 -17.49 19.01 9.43
CA ASN A 2 -16.55 18.61 10.48
C ASN A 2 -15.08 18.70 10.02
N ALA A 3 -14.83 18.94 8.72
CA ALA A 3 -13.49 19.19 8.20
C ALA A 3 -12.84 20.39 8.90
N GLY A 4 -11.57 20.23 9.31
CA GLY A 4 -10.81 21.18 10.11
C GLY A 4 -10.97 21.01 11.62
N ARG A 5 -11.90 20.18 12.09
CA ARG A 5 -12.06 19.88 13.52
C ARG A 5 -10.84 19.16 14.07
N THR A 6 -10.34 19.62 15.20
CA THR A 6 -9.24 18.99 15.93
C THR A 6 -9.77 18.03 17.01
N TRP A 7 -9.05 16.95 17.19
CA TRP A 7 -9.30 15.92 18.20
C TRP A 7 -8.08 15.81 19.11
N LYS A 8 -8.34 15.54 20.39
CA LYS A 8 -7.27 15.33 21.37
C LYS A 8 -6.46 14.10 20.97
N SER A 9 -5.21 14.12 21.42
CA SER A 9 -4.31 13.00 21.26
C SER A 9 -4.87 11.72 21.89
N GLU A 10 -4.78 10.63 21.13
CA GLU A 10 -5.02 9.26 21.57
C GLU A 10 -3.70 8.48 21.65
N LEU A 11 -2.57 9.19 21.61
CA LEU A 11 -1.24 8.61 21.56
C LEU A 11 -0.94 7.81 22.83
N ILE A 12 -0.59 6.54 22.64
CA ILE A 12 -0.12 5.65 23.70
C ILE A 12 1.31 5.20 23.33
N ASP A 13 2.26 5.49 24.22
CA ASP A 13 3.68 5.14 24.05
C ASP A 13 4.02 3.94 24.93
N THR A 14 4.49 2.86 24.31
CA THR A 14 4.71 1.55 24.94
C THR A 14 5.97 0.90 24.38
N TYR A 15 6.33 -0.24 24.94
CA TYR A 15 7.38 -1.10 24.40
C TYR A 15 6.77 -2.47 24.12
N ASP A 16 7.13 -3.04 22.97
CA ASP A 16 6.72 -4.39 22.61
C ASP A 16 7.18 -5.38 23.69
N PRO A 17 6.27 -6.20 24.25
CA PRO A 17 6.59 -7.06 25.39
C PRO A 17 7.49 -8.25 25.03
N VAL A 18 7.74 -8.50 23.75
CA VAL A 18 8.58 -9.60 23.26
C VAL A 18 9.96 -9.10 22.84
N THR A 19 10.02 -7.97 22.15
CA THR A 19 11.24 -7.47 21.51
C THR A 19 11.83 -6.25 22.23
N GLY A 20 11.04 -5.56 23.04
CA GLY A 20 11.41 -4.29 23.66
C GLY A 20 11.47 -3.11 22.68
N ALA A 21 11.03 -3.27 21.42
CA ALA A 21 10.96 -2.17 20.47
C ALA A 21 9.93 -1.11 20.95
N ARG A 22 10.24 0.18 20.78
CA ARG A 22 9.31 1.25 21.16
C ARG A 22 8.17 1.35 20.15
N VAL A 23 6.94 1.31 20.64
CA VAL A 23 5.71 1.32 19.85
C VAL A 23 4.82 2.47 20.30
N ARG A 24 4.38 3.27 19.32
CA ARG A 24 3.43 4.36 19.47
C ARG A 24 2.12 4.01 18.79
N GLN A 25 1.07 3.77 19.55
CA GLN A 25 -0.29 3.63 19.03
C GLN A 25 -0.89 5.02 18.83
N LEU A 26 -1.30 5.34 17.61
CA LEU A 26 -1.76 6.68 17.20
C LEU A 26 -3.26 6.89 17.37
N THR A 27 -4.03 5.80 17.46
CA THR A 27 -5.50 5.83 17.56
C THR A 27 -5.96 4.82 18.62
N ASP A 28 -6.99 5.19 19.38
CA ASP A 28 -7.62 4.40 20.44
C ASP A 28 -9.13 4.73 20.52
N TYR A 29 -9.80 4.69 19.38
CA TYR A 29 -11.23 4.94 19.27
C TYR A 29 -11.99 3.63 19.04
N PHE A 30 -13.21 3.51 19.56
CA PHE A 30 -14.11 2.36 19.32
C PHE A 30 -14.74 2.40 17.93
N GLY A 31 -13.88 2.32 16.91
CA GLY A 31 -14.18 2.31 15.49
C GLY A 31 -12.87 2.07 14.73
N HIS A 32 -12.95 1.50 13.52
CA HIS A 32 -11.74 1.18 12.77
C HIS A 32 -11.02 2.45 12.34
N SER A 33 -9.71 2.48 12.58
CA SER A 33 -8.76 3.38 11.97
C SER A 33 -7.68 2.55 11.30
N ASN A 34 -7.27 2.94 10.10
CA ASN A 34 -6.24 2.23 9.36
C ASN A 34 -5.39 3.20 8.57
N HIS A 35 -4.11 2.87 8.43
CA HIS A 35 -3.28 3.46 7.40
C HIS A 35 -3.57 2.74 6.06
N PHE A 36 -2.99 3.22 4.97
CA PHE A 36 -3.38 2.82 3.61
C PHE A 36 -2.63 1.58 3.11
N TYR A 37 -2.80 1.26 1.83
CA TYR A 37 -2.04 0.16 1.23
C TYR A 37 -0.53 0.44 1.29
N PHE A 38 0.29 -0.59 1.47
CA PHE A 38 1.72 -0.45 1.79
C PHE A 38 2.56 0.22 0.69
N THR A 39 2.02 0.35 -0.54
CA THR A 39 2.67 1.08 -1.65
C THR A 39 2.35 2.57 -1.68
N TYR A 40 1.44 3.06 -0.81
CA TYR A 40 0.96 4.43 -0.83
C TYR A 40 1.15 5.18 0.48
N PRO A 41 2.41 5.52 0.82
CA PRO A 41 2.68 6.27 2.02
C PRO A 41 2.11 7.70 1.96
N CYS A 42 1.25 8.06 2.92
CA CYS A 42 0.61 9.38 3.00
C CYS A 42 1.14 10.25 4.14
N TRP A 43 2.46 10.28 4.29
CA TRP A 43 3.18 11.17 5.19
C TRP A 43 3.24 12.57 4.61
N TYR A 44 3.00 13.59 5.43
CA TYR A 44 2.90 14.98 4.99
C TYR A 44 3.46 15.94 6.04
N ASP A 45 3.57 17.22 5.70
CA ASP A 45 4.24 18.22 6.57
C ASP A 45 5.68 17.78 6.88
N ASN A 46 6.43 17.43 5.82
CA ASN A 46 7.80 16.88 5.89
C ASN A 46 7.92 15.62 6.78
N GLY A 47 6.92 14.74 6.74
CA GLY A 47 6.92 13.49 7.49
C GLY A 47 6.49 13.64 8.95
N ARG A 48 6.20 14.86 9.42
CA ARG A 48 5.70 15.10 10.77
C ARG A 48 4.29 14.54 10.97
N LYS A 49 3.47 14.50 9.92
CA LYS A 49 2.08 14.09 10.01
C LYS A 49 1.79 12.92 9.07
N LEU A 50 0.80 12.12 9.43
CA LEU A 50 0.33 10.97 8.66
C LEU A 50 -1.16 11.11 8.39
N VAL A 51 -1.59 10.90 7.15
CA VAL A 51 -3.01 10.73 6.85
C VAL A 51 -3.44 9.30 7.18
N ILE A 52 -4.62 9.13 7.77
CA ILE A 52 -5.25 7.83 8.05
C ILE A 52 -6.74 7.87 7.66
N ALA A 53 -7.35 6.71 7.42
CA ALA A 53 -8.81 6.57 7.41
C ALA A 53 -9.31 6.24 8.82
N SER A 54 -10.46 6.77 9.21
CA SER A 54 -11.11 6.44 10.48
C SER A 54 -12.63 6.47 10.36
N ASP A 55 -13.29 5.49 10.98
CA ASP A 55 -14.75 5.34 11.06
C ASP A 55 -15.38 6.12 12.25
N ARG A 56 -14.60 7.02 12.86
CA ARG A 56 -15.09 7.93 13.91
C ARG A 56 -16.36 8.64 13.50
N GLU A 57 -17.23 8.87 14.49
CA GLU A 57 -18.55 9.48 14.27
C GLU A 57 -19.43 8.69 13.28
N ASN A 58 -19.24 7.36 13.20
CA ASN A 58 -20.03 6.45 12.37
C ASN A 58 -19.95 6.75 10.86
N ARG A 59 -18.81 7.30 10.42
CA ARG A 59 -18.54 7.64 9.02
C ARG A 59 -17.04 7.52 8.74
N THR A 60 -16.68 6.88 7.63
CA THR A 60 -15.28 6.85 7.17
C THR A 60 -14.87 8.24 6.67
N ASN A 61 -13.85 8.83 7.29
CA ASN A 61 -13.23 10.08 6.87
C ASN A 61 -11.70 10.00 6.96
N PHE A 62 -11.02 10.95 6.31
CA PHE A 62 -9.58 11.08 6.45
C PHE A 62 -9.22 12.00 7.61
N PHE A 63 -8.18 11.62 8.35
CA PHE A 63 -7.65 12.37 9.46
C PHE A 63 -6.14 12.52 9.30
N GLY A 64 -5.61 13.69 9.64
CA GLY A 64 -4.18 13.93 9.75
C GLY A 64 -3.75 13.83 11.20
N VAL A 65 -2.91 12.85 11.52
CA VAL A 65 -2.31 12.65 12.85
C VAL A 65 -0.96 13.35 12.90
N ASP A 66 -0.74 14.20 13.90
CA ASP A 66 0.57 14.75 14.19
C ASP A 66 1.40 13.77 15.00
N LEU A 67 2.52 13.30 14.44
CA LEU A 67 3.33 12.26 15.06
C LEU A 67 4.16 12.77 16.25
N THR A 68 4.18 14.09 16.50
CA THR A 68 4.92 14.70 17.61
C THR A 68 4.12 14.70 18.90
N ASN A 69 2.82 15.01 18.82
CA ASN A 69 1.95 15.16 19.98
C ASN A 69 0.70 14.25 19.96
N GLY A 70 0.44 13.58 18.84
CA GLY A 70 -0.71 12.69 18.61
C GLY A 70 -2.04 13.39 18.34
N GLU A 71 -2.07 14.72 18.30
CA GLU A 71 -3.30 15.46 17.95
C GLU A 71 -3.73 15.13 16.52
N MET A 72 -5.05 15.08 16.31
CA MET A 72 -5.62 14.72 15.01
C MET A 72 -6.47 15.86 14.45
N THR A 73 -6.38 16.08 13.15
CA THR A 73 -7.27 17.00 12.42
C THR A 73 -8.12 16.20 11.44
N GLN A 74 -9.43 16.36 11.49
CA GLN A 74 -10.33 15.77 10.51
C GLN A 74 -10.16 16.52 9.17
N LEU A 75 -9.71 15.82 8.13
CA LEU A 75 -9.38 16.42 6.84
C LEU A 75 -10.58 16.45 5.90
N THR A 76 -11.57 15.57 6.11
CA THR A 76 -12.77 15.46 5.28
C THR A 76 -14.04 15.32 6.10
N ASP A 77 -15.16 15.67 5.48
CA ASP A 77 -16.53 15.41 5.96
C ASP A 77 -17.33 14.81 4.80
N LEU A 78 -16.98 13.58 4.44
CA LEU A 78 -17.48 12.88 3.26
C LEU A 78 -18.89 12.37 3.51
N ASP A 79 -19.79 12.60 2.55
CA ASP A 79 -21.14 12.04 2.59
C ASP A 79 -21.12 10.60 2.06
N PRO A 80 -21.45 9.57 2.87
CA PRO A 80 -21.52 8.19 2.40
C PRO A 80 -22.51 7.99 1.24
N ALA A 81 -23.50 8.89 1.08
CA ALA A 81 -24.42 8.86 -0.06
C ALA A 81 -23.75 9.16 -1.41
N GLU A 82 -22.57 9.80 -1.42
CA GLU A 82 -21.78 10.05 -2.65
C GLU A 82 -20.98 8.80 -3.09
N GLY A 83 -21.08 7.69 -2.35
CA GLY A 83 -20.48 6.40 -2.67
C GLY A 83 -19.27 6.05 -1.82
N ASN A 84 -18.78 4.82 -2.02
CA ASN A 84 -17.67 4.26 -1.25
C ASN A 84 -16.38 5.08 -1.45
N ILE A 85 -15.64 5.23 -0.37
CA ILE A 85 -14.33 5.86 -0.38
C ILE A 85 -13.32 4.76 -0.71
N GLY A 86 -12.59 4.93 -1.81
CA GLY A 86 -11.49 4.04 -2.20
C GLY A 86 -10.28 4.21 -1.29
N ALA A 87 -10.45 4.08 0.03
CA ALA A 87 -9.44 4.42 1.03
C ALA A 87 -8.13 3.66 0.83
N GLN A 88 -8.19 2.41 0.34
CA GLN A 88 -7.00 1.59 0.05
C GLN A 88 -6.27 2.01 -1.24
N SER A 89 -6.85 2.89 -2.04
CA SER A 89 -6.33 3.33 -3.34
C SER A 89 -5.92 4.81 -3.35
N MET A 90 -5.61 5.34 -2.16
CA MET A 90 -5.22 6.74 -1.97
C MET A 90 -3.72 6.93 -2.21
N THR A 91 -3.31 8.11 -2.66
CA THR A 91 -1.89 8.46 -2.79
C THR A 91 -1.65 9.93 -2.40
N LYS A 92 -0.41 10.29 -2.10
CA LYS A 92 0.01 11.68 -1.84
C LYS A 92 0.85 12.19 -3.00
N ASN A 93 0.68 13.46 -3.35
CA ASN A 93 1.59 14.11 -4.30
C ASN A 93 2.99 14.27 -3.66
N PRO A 94 4.08 13.85 -4.33
CA PRO A 94 5.45 13.97 -3.77
C PRO A 94 5.98 15.40 -3.70
N ARG A 95 5.36 16.35 -4.42
CA ARG A 95 5.79 17.77 -4.50
C ARG A 95 4.77 18.76 -3.96
N ARG A 96 3.53 18.33 -3.71
CA ARG A 96 2.42 19.18 -3.26
C ARG A 96 1.80 18.61 -1.98
N GLU A 97 1.31 19.49 -1.13
CA GLU A 97 0.61 19.10 0.10
C GLU A 97 -0.86 18.72 -0.19
N GLU A 98 -1.05 17.71 -1.04
CA GLU A 98 -2.36 17.19 -1.43
C GLU A 98 -2.37 15.66 -1.55
N ILE A 99 -3.55 15.07 -1.37
CA ILE A 99 -3.81 13.63 -1.56
C ILE A 99 -4.85 13.43 -2.65
N TYR A 100 -4.88 12.22 -3.22
CA TYR A 100 -5.87 11.83 -4.22
C TYR A 100 -6.58 10.55 -3.82
N PHE A 101 -7.90 10.53 -3.95
CA PHE A 101 -8.74 9.39 -3.60
C PHE A 101 -10.00 9.35 -4.44
N TYR A 102 -10.58 8.15 -4.57
CA TYR A 102 -11.91 7.98 -5.14
C TYR A 102 -13.00 8.13 -4.08
N GLN A 103 -14.08 8.80 -4.45
CA GLN A 103 -15.38 8.63 -3.82
C GLN A 103 -16.41 8.29 -4.91
N GLY A 104 -16.99 7.10 -4.79
CA GLY A 104 -17.81 6.52 -5.85
C GLY A 104 -17.00 6.35 -7.14
N LYS A 105 -17.37 7.10 -8.18
CA LYS A 105 -16.79 7.01 -9.54
C LYS A 105 -15.87 8.19 -9.88
N THR A 106 -15.66 9.12 -8.95
CA THR A 106 -14.87 10.33 -9.17
C THR A 106 -13.61 10.30 -8.34
N VAL A 107 -12.46 10.57 -8.96
CA VAL A 107 -11.21 10.83 -8.26
C VAL A 107 -11.11 12.32 -7.93
N PHE A 108 -10.81 12.61 -6.67
CA PHE A 108 -10.67 13.94 -6.12
C PHE A 108 -9.23 14.18 -5.71
N ALA A 109 -8.80 15.44 -5.76
CA ALA A 109 -7.68 15.91 -4.96
C ALA A 109 -8.20 16.65 -3.72
N LEU A 110 -7.49 16.50 -2.61
CA LEU A 110 -7.71 17.26 -1.38
C LEU A 110 -6.41 17.94 -0.99
N ASP A 111 -6.45 19.27 -0.96
CA ASP A 111 -5.35 20.08 -0.41
C ASP A 111 -5.34 19.94 1.13
N LEU A 112 -4.23 19.48 1.69
CA LEU A 112 -4.11 19.15 3.12
C LEU A 112 -3.98 20.38 4.03
N LYS A 113 -3.80 21.58 3.45
CA LYS A 113 -3.70 22.84 4.20
C LYS A 113 -5.03 23.58 4.25
N THR A 114 -5.67 23.71 3.09
CA THR A 114 -6.92 24.45 2.89
C THR A 114 -8.16 23.57 3.05
N LEU A 115 -7.99 22.25 2.98
CA LEU A 115 -9.06 21.24 3.00
C LEU A 115 -10.03 21.37 1.82
N VAL A 116 -9.62 22.09 0.77
CA VAL A 116 -10.41 22.22 -0.47
C VAL A 116 -10.33 20.91 -1.24
N ARG A 117 -11.50 20.31 -1.48
CA ARG A 117 -11.69 19.12 -2.32
C ARG A 117 -12.05 19.53 -3.75
N ARG A 118 -11.28 19.07 -4.73
CA ARG A 118 -11.50 19.34 -6.17
C ARG A 118 -11.70 18.03 -6.95
N PRO A 119 -12.76 17.89 -7.77
CA PRO A 119 -12.89 16.74 -8.66
C PRO A 119 -11.85 16.83 -9.79
N LEU A 120 -11.23 15.71 -10.16
CA LEU A 120 -10.29 15.65 -11.27
C LEU A 120 -10.87 14.92 -12.48
N PHE A 121 -11.49 13.76 -12.25
CA PHE A 121 -12.04 12.93 -13.31
C PHE A 121 -13.12 11.99 -12.77
N THR A 122 -14.18 11.81 -13.56
CA THR A 122 -15.24 10.82 -13.29
C THR A 122 -15.14 9.71 -14.31
N ILE A 123 -15.01 8.47 -13.84
CA ILE A 123 -14.86 7.31 -14.72
C ILE A 123 -16.15 7.10 -15.55
N PRO A 124 -16.04 6.63 -16.80
CA PRO A 124 -17.22 6.39 -17.64
C PRO A 124 -18.18 5.36 -17.02
N PRO A 125 -19.49 5.45 -17.34
CA PRO A 125 -20.46 4.40 -16.97
C PRO A 125 -20.04 3.01 -17.48
N GLY A 126 -20.32 1.97 -16.69
CA GLY A 126 -19.93 0.60 -17.02
C GLY A 126 -18.49 0.23 -16.63
N TYR A 127 -17.82 1.06 -15.84
CA TYR A 127 -16.47 0.81 -15.34
C TYR A 127 -16.36 1.03 -13.82
N ASN A 128 -15.37 0.39 -13.20
CA ASN A 128 -14.96 0.54 -11.80
C ASN A 128 -13.57 1.20 -11.70
N PRO A 129 -13.31 1.99 -10.64
CA PRO A 129 -12.03 2.67 -10.48
C PRO A 129 -10.90 1.70 -10.13
N GLN A 130 -9.67 2.02 -10.54
CA GLN A 130 -8.43 1.38 -10.08
C GLN A 130 -7.67 2.25 -9.05
N SER A 131 -6.45 1.84 -8.65
CA SER A 131 -5.57 2.70 -7.87
C SER A 131 -5.16 3.96 -8.63
N ALA A 132 -4.89 5.02 -7.87
CA ALA A 132 -4.35 6.27 -8.38
C ALA A 132 -2.98 6.54 -7.75
N ASN A 133 -2.03 7.06 -8.52
CA ASN A 133 -0.68 7.36 -8.06
C ASN A 133 -0.08 8.58 -8.78
N ALA A 134 0.53 9.50 -8.02
CA ALA A 134 1.07 10.75 -8.57
C ALA A 134 2.53 10.59 -8.97
N THR A 135 2.90 11.10 -10.16
CA THR A 135 4.27 11.01 -10.68
C THR A 135 5.29 11.71 -9.76
N ALA A 136 6.54 11.26 -9.77
CA ALA A 136 7.65 11.79 -8.93
C ALA A 136 7.86 13.31 -9.01
N ASP A 137 7.53 13.92 -10.14
CA ASP A 137 7.61 15.37 -10.38
C ASP A 137 6.36 16.13 -9.89
N GLY A 138 5.32 15.42 -9.45
CA GLY A 138 4.08 15.96 -8.91
C GLY A 138 3.20 16.65 -9.95
N ASN A 139 3.42 16.41 -11.25
CA ASN A 139 2.71 17.08 -12.34
C ASN A 139 1.49 16.30 -12.85
N TYR A 140 1.49 14.98 -12.66
CA TYR A 140 0.42 14.12 -13.15
C TYR A 140 -0.10 13.17 -12.08
N LEU A 141 -1.38 12.86 -12.17
CA LEU A 141 -1.98 11.70 -11.54
C LEU A 141 -2.16 10.61 -12.59
N VAL A 142 -1.62 9.42 -12.35
CA VAL A 142 -1.93 8.23 -13.15
C VAL A 142 -2.97 7.42 -12.41
N THR A 143 -4.03 7.01 -13.11
CA THR A 143 -5.09 6.17 -12.56
C THR A 143 -5.68 5.31 -13.67
N GLY A 144 -6.61 4.42 -13.35
CA GLY A 144 -7.24 3.57 -14.34
C GLY A 144 -8.68 3.23 -14.01
N TYR A 145 -9.31 2.52 -14.94
CA TYR A 145 -10.64 1.96 -14.75
C TYR A 145 -10.79 0.64 -15.50
N THR A 146 -11.52 -0.30 -14.88
CA THR A 146 -11.76 -1.66 -15.37
C THR A 146 -13.24 -1.84 -15.67
N GLN A 147 -13.57 -2.53 -16.76
CA GLN A 147 -14.95 -2.86 -17.11
C GLN A 147 -15.67 -3.47 -15.91
N ASP A 148 -16.86 -2.94 -15.61
CA ASP A 148 -17.71 -3.47 -14.57
C ASP A 148 -18.41 -4.74 -15.09
N LEU A 149 -18.23 -5.85 -14.38
CA LEU A 149 -18.77 -7.17 -14.72
C LEU A 149 -19.78 -7.67 -13.67
N SER A 150 -20.18 -6.82 -12.74
CA SER A 150 -21.12 -7.16 -11.66
C SER A 150 -22.53 -7.52 -12.16
N ASP A 151 -22.86 -7.23 -13.42
CA ASP A 151 -24.08 -7.69 -14.09
C ASP A 151 -23.99 -9.16 -14.55
N ARG A 152 -22.77 -9.72 -14.63
CA ARG A 152 -22.52 -11.10 -15.11
C ARG A 152 -22.36 -12.10 -13.98
N PHE A 153 -21.73 -11.71 -12.88
CA PHE A 153 -21.48 -12.55 -11.72
C PHE A 153 -21.27 -11.70 -10.46
N GLN A 154 -21.33 -12.34 -9.29
CA GLN A 154 -21.12 -11.64 -8.02
C GLN A 154 -19.66 -11.19 -7.88
N VAL A 155 -19.46 -9.95 -7.46
CA VAL A 155 -18.15 -9.35 -7.21
C VAL A 155 -18.13 -8.71 -5.83
N ASP A 156 -17.24 -9.18 -4.98
CA ASP A 156 -16.88 -8.52 -3.72
C ASP A 156 -15.39 -8.75 -3.43
N LEU A 157 -14.57 -7.89 -4.01
CA LEU A 157 -13.11 -7.95 -3.82
C LEU A 157 -12.66 -7.45 -2.45
N GLY A 158 -13.51 -6.69 -1.74
CA GLY A 158 -13.20 -6.14 -0.43
C GLY A 158 -13.38 -7.16 0.70
N HIS A 159 -14.29 -8.11 0.52
CA HIS A 159 -14.64 -9.13 1.52
C HIS A 159 -14.50 -10.54 0.92
N GLY A 160 -13.27 -11.06 0.95
CA GLY A 160 -13.00 -12.45 0.58
C GLY A 160 -12.74 -12.71 -0.90
N TYR A 161 -12.50 -11.66 -1.71
CA TYR A 161 -12.11 -11.79 -3.12
C TYR A 161 -13.13 -12.55 -3.99
N VAL A 162 -14.42 -12.33 -3.75
CA VAL A 162 -15.50 -12.96 -4.53
C VAL A 162 -15.48 -12.44 -5.97
N GLY A 163 -15.53 -13.36 -6.94
CA GLY A 163 -15.49 -13.05 -8.37
C GLY A 163 -14.08 -12.87 -8.94
N PHE A 164 -13.03 -13.01 -8.13
CA PHE A 164 -11.65 -12.72 -8.55
C PHE A 164 -11.19 -13.55 -9.75
N ARG A 165 -11.53 -14.84 -9.78
CA ARG A 165 -11.18 -15.72 -10.91
C ARG A 165 -12.03 -15.42 -12.14
N GLU A 166 -13.31 -15.17 -11.94
CA GLU A 166 -14.29 -14.89 -12.98
C GLU A 166 -13.99 -13.57 -13.71
N ILE A 167 -13.53 -12.54 -13.00
CA ILE A 167 -13.04 -11.30 -13.62
C ILE A 167 -11.83 -11.60 -14.51
N TRP A 168 -10.84 -12.31 -13.98
CA TRP A 168 -9.65 -12.67 -14.77
C TRP A 168 -10.00 -13.45 -16.04
N GLU A 169 -10.84 -14.49 -15.94
CA GLU A 169 -11.29 -15.31 -17.09
C GLU A 169 -12.12 -14.51 -18.11
N ALA A 170 -12.77 -13.43 -17.67
CA ALA A 170 -13.61 -12.60 -18.54
C ALA A 170 -12.83 -11.57 -19.38
N HIS A 171 -11.52 -11.40 -19.15
CA HIS A 171 -10.66 -10.48 -19.89
C HIS A 171 -11.26 -9.05 -20.01
N PRO A 172 -11.57 -8.38 -18.88
CA PRO A 172 -12.24 -7.10 -18.89
C PRO A 172 -11.41 -6.06 -19.64
N HIS A 173 -12.09 -5.17 -20.35
CA HIS A 173 -11.43 -3.99 -20.89
C HIS A 173 -10.94 -3.09 -19.75
N CYS A 174 -9.65 -2.76 -19.74
CA CYS A 174 -9.02 -1.89 -18.76
C CYS A 174 -8.29 -0.75 -19.45
N VAL A 175 -8.30 0.43 -18.82
CA VAL A 175 -7.64 1.62 -19.34
C VAL A 175 -6.82 2.27 -18.22
N ILE A 176 -5.59 2.66 -18.54
CA ILE A 176 -4.72 3.50 -17.73
C ILE A 176 -4.70 4.89 -18.38
N ILE A 177 -5.07 5.90 -17.58
CA ILE A 177 -5.07 7.30 -17.97
C ILE A 177 -4.06 8.10 -17.15
N ARG A 178 -3.63 9.22 -17.72
CA ARG A 178 -2.84 10.25 -17.05
C ARG A 178 -3.60 11.57 -17.05
N ILE A 179 -3.68 12.21 -15.90
CA ILE A 179 -4.37 13.49 -15.68
C ILE A 179 -3.32 14.55 -15.33
N ALA A 180 -3.21 15.60 -16.13
CA ALA A 180 -2.38 16.76 -15.82
C ALA A 180 -3.00 17.55 -14.67
N LEU A 181 -2.27 17.70 -13.56
CA LEU A 181 -2.83 18.22 -12.31
C LEU A 181 -3.16 19.72 -12.36
N ASP A 182 -2.47 20.48 -13.23
CA ASP A 182 -2.66 21.93 -13.38
C ASP A 182 -3.73 22.30 -14.40
N THR A 183 -3.91 21.49 -15.44
CA THR A 183 -4.82 21.80 -16.55
C THR A 183 -6.09 20.95 -16.54
N GLY A 184 -6.08 19.81 -15.84
CA GLY A 184 -7.14 18.80 -15.90
C GLY A 184 -7.18 18.01 -17.20
N ALA A 185 -6.19 18.17 -18.09
CA ALA A 185 -6.13 17.42 -19.35
C ALA A 185 -5.95 15.92 -19.06
N VAL A 186 -6.78 15.09 -19.71
CA VAL A 186 -6.78 13.63 -19.55
C VAL A 186 -6.28 12.98 -20.83
N GLU A 187 -5.37 12.03 -20.68
CA GLU A 187 -4.81 11.25 -21.79
C GLU A 187 -4.92 9.75 -21.49
N ASN A 188 -5.35 8.96 -22.48
CA ASN A 188 -5.23 7.51 -22.43
C ASN A 188 -3.77 7.11 -22.76
N ILE A 189 -3.12 6.44 -21.81
CA ILE A 189 -1.73 6.02 -21.93
C ILE A 189 -1.61 4.57 -22.38
N PHE A 190 -2.50 3.69 -21.89
CA PHE A 190 -2.49 2.27 -22.18
C PHE A 190 -3.87 1.66 -21.97
N GLU A 191 -4.26 0.71 -22.82
CA GLU A 191 -5.49 -0.05 -22.67
C GLU A 191 -5.28 -1.49 -23.14
N ASP A 192 -5.97 -2.44 -22.51
CA ASP A 192 -5.89 -3.85 -22.84
C ASP A 192 -7.15 -4.63 -22.42
N HIS A 193 -7.33 -5.82 -22.97
CA HIS A 193 -8.29 -6.84 -22.53
C HIS A 193 -7.64 -7.81 -21.56
N CYS A 194 -6.99 -7.24 -20.55
CA CYS A 194 -6.44 -7.94 -19.40
C CYS A 194 -6.93 -7.21 -18.15
N TRP A 195 -7.10 -7.94 -17.04
CA TRP A 195 -7.45 -7.28 -15.78
C TRP A 195 -6.22 -6.53 -15.26
N LEU A 196 -6.15 -5.22 -15.51
CA LEU A 196 -5.06 -4.38 -15.03
C LEU A 196 -5.29 -3.96 -13.57
N GLY A 197 -4.22 -3.80 -12.80
CA GLY A 197 -4.28 -3.30 -11.44
C GLY A 197 -2.94 -2.74 -10.95
N HIS A 198 -2.91 -2.38 -9.67
CA HIS A 198 -1.69 -2.02 -8.94
C HIS A 198 -0.81 -0.95 -9.63
N LEU A 199 -1.46 0.14 -10.07
CA LEU A 199 -0.80 1.25 -10.74
C LEU A 199 0.14 2.02 -9.78
N ASN A 200 1.45 1.82 -9.92
CA ASN A 200 2.46 2.41 -9.05
C ASN A 200 3.48 3.21 -9.88
N THR A 201 3.50 4.54 -9.74
CA THR A 201 4.54 5.35 -10.39
C THR A 201 5.83 5.30 -9.60
N SER A 202 6.98 5.39 -10.28
CA SER A 202 8.27 5.49 -9.62
C SER A 202 8.33 6.74 -8.73
N THR A 203 8.99 6.61 -7.58
CA THR A 203 9.18 7.69 -6.60
C THR A 203 10.17 8.76 -7.06
N THR A 204 11.00 8.49 -8.08
CA THR A 204 12.05 9.41 -8.58
C THR A 204 12.03 9.60 -10.10
N LEU A 205 11.56 8.61 -10.87
CA LEU A 205 11.51 8.64 -12.34
C LEU A 205 10.08 8.98 -12.81
N PRO A 206 9.76 10.24 -13.16
CA PRO A 206 8.39 10.66 -13.42
C PRO A 206 7.75 10.05 -14.68
N HIS A 207 8.54 9.39 -15.53
CA HIS A 207 8.09 8.77 -16.78
C HIS A 207 8.00 7.25 -16.71
N ILE A 208 8.34 6.62 -15.56
CA ILE A 208 8.32 5.17 -15.38
C ILE A 208 7.30 4.81 -14.30
N MET A 209 6.53 3.77 -14.57
CA MET A 209 5.63 3.17 -13.59
C MET A 209 5.60 1.66 -13.74
N THR A 210 5.08 0.98 -12.72
CA THR A 210 4.62 -0.39 -12.82
C THR A 210 3.10 -0.48 -12.80
N PHE A 211 2.59 -1.54 -13.41
CA PHE A 211 1.22 -2.02 -13.26
C PHE A 211 1.26 -3.55 -13.23
N CYS A 212 0.13 -4.18 -12.91
CA CYS A 212 0.03 -5.63 -12.94
C CYS A 212 -1.09 -6.15 -13.83
N HIS A 213 -0.94 -7.40 -14.23
CA HIS A 213 -2.06 -8.25 -14.63
C HIS A 213 -2.59 -8.92 -13.36
N GLU A 214 -3.76 -8.50 -12.90
CA GLU A 214 -4.49 -9.11 -11.79
C GLU A 214 -5.11 -10.44 -12.19
N GLY A 215 -5.33 -11.29 -11.19
CA GLY A 215 -5.88 -12.63 -11.34
C GLY A 215 -5.12 -13.66 -10.52
N PRO A 216 -5.56 -14.94 -10.56
CA PRO A 216 -4.87 -16.01 -9.83
C PRO A 216 -3.40 -16.07 -10.24
N TRP A 217 -2.48 -15.97 -9.27
CA TRP A 217 -1.05 -15.83 -9.57
C TRP A 217 -0.46 -17.00 -10.36
N ASP A 218 -1.10 -18.18 -10.31
CA ASP A 218 -0.71 -19.37 -11.10
C ASP A 218 -1.26 -19.37 -12.53
N LYS A 219 -2.05 -18.37 -12.90
CA LYS A 219 -2.75 -18.26 -14.19
C LYS A 219 -2.37 -17.02 -14.99
N VAL A 220 -1.96 -15.95 -14.33
CA VAL A 220 -1.45 -14.75 -15.01
C VAL A 220 -0.13 -15.06 -15.73
N ASP A 221 0.07 -14.48 -16.92
CA ASP A 221 1.21 -14.79 -17.77
C ASP A 221 2.52 -14.19 -17.24
N ASN A 222 2.44 -12.98 -16.71
CA ASN A 222 3.45 -12.28 -15.94
C ASN A 222 2.73 -11.24 -15.10
N ARG A 223 3.08 -11.12 -13.82
CA ARG A 223 2.35 -10.19 -12.94
C ARG A 223 2.92 -8.77 -12.99
N ILE A 224 4.24 -8.58 -13.01
CA ILE A 224 4.89 -7.27 -12.87
C ILE A 224 5.21 -6.70 -14.25
N TRP A 225 4.62 -5.56 -14.62
CA TRP A 225 4.86 -4.89 -15.89
C TRP A 225 5.37 -3.48 -15.69
N GLY A 226 6.32 -3.07 -16.53
CA GLY A 226 6.73 -1.69 -16.66
C GLY A 226 5.92 -0.97 -17.73
N LEU A 227 5.68 0.33 -17.53
CA LEU A 227 5.09 1.23 -18.51
C LEU A 227 5.86 2.55 -18.53
N ASN A 228 6.29 2.97 -19.73
CA ASN A 228 6.87 4.28 -19.95
C ASN A 228 5.76 5.26 -20.35
N LEU A 229 5.51 6.26 -19.51
CA LEU A 229 4.43 7.24 -19.67
C LEU A 229 4.65 8.24 -20.82
N GLN A 230 5.83 8.26 -21.44
CA GLN A 230 6.15 9.10 -22.59
C GLN A 230 6.06 8.32 -23.90
N THR A 231 6.68 7.14 -23.96
CA THR A 231 6.72 6.32 -25.18
C THR A 231 5.52 5.38 -25.31
N ARG A 232 4.81 5.13 -24.20
CA ARG A 232 3.72 4.13 -24.05
C ARG A 232 4.19 2.69 -24.24
N GLU A 233 5.50 2.47 -24.20
CA GLU A 233 6.08 1.13 -24.24
C GLU A 233 5.79 0.38 -22.94
N THR A 234 5.40 -0.88 -23.06
CA THR A 234 5.25 -1.81 -21.95
C THR A 234 6.23 -2.96 -22.07
N TRP A 235 6.72 -3.46 -20.93
CA TRP A 235 7.62 -4.62 -20.88
C TRP A 235 7.41 -5.43 -19.62
N LYS A 236 7.75 -6.72 -19.68
CA LYS A 236 7.73 -7.61 -18.51
C LYS A 236 8.90 -7.24 -17.59
N ILE A 237 8.62 -7.03 -16.31
CA ILE A 237 9.63 -6.91 -15.27
C ILE A 237 9.61 -8.23 -14.50
N ARG A 238 10.79 -8.82 -14.29
CA ARG A 238 10.96 -10.15 -13.69
C ARG A 238 10.07 -11.18 -14.38
N ALA A 239 10.44 -11.57 -15.60
CA ALA A 239 9.70 -12.59 -16.36
C ALA A 239 9.54 -13.90 -15.57
N THR A 240 8.32 -14.41 -15.42
CA THR A 240 8.03 -15.66 -14.70
C THR A 240 8.26 -16.91 -15.54
N ALA A 241 9.00 -17.88 -14.99
CA ALA A 241 9.08 -19.23 -15.56
C ALA A 241 7.85 -20.08 -15.17
N PRO A 242 7.55 -21.19 -15.88
CA PRO A 242 6.42 -22.05 -15.54
C PRO A 242 6.44 -22.51 -14.08
N GLY A 243 5.33 -22.28 -13.38
CA GLY A 243 5.15 -22.64 -11.97
C GLY A 243 5.61 -21.57 -10.97
N GLU A 244 6.31 -20.54 -11.43
CA GLU A 244 6.67 -19.38 -10.60
C GLU A 244 5.51 -18.38 -10.49
N ARG A 245 5.44 -17.71 -9.36
CA ARG A 245 4.38 -16.75 -9.02
C ARG A 245 5.01 -15.62 -8.24
N VAL A 246 5.06 -14.40 -8.77
CA VAL A 246 5.57 -13.22 -8.06
C VAL A 246 4.55 -12.10 -8.05
N GLY A 247 4.59 -11.24 -7.04
CA GLY A 247 3.69 -10.12 -6.92
C GLY A 247 3.93 -9.25 -5.70
N HIS A 248 2.89 -8.47 -5.36
CA HIS A 248 2.91 -7.39 -4.36
C HIS A 248 4.11 -6.45 -4.55
N GLU A 249 4.33 -6.04 -5.80
CA GLU A 249 5.46 -5.22 -6.20
C GLU A 249 5.34 -3.77 -5.71
N TYR A 250 6.45 -3.18 -5.27
CA TYR A 250 6.48 -1.80 -4.79
C TYR A 250 7.80 -1.14 -5.15
N TRP A 251 7.80 0.18 -5.29
CA TRP A 251 9.03 0.94 -5.52
C TRP A 251 9.80 1.13 -4.22
N MET A 252 11.11 0.95 -4.28
CA MET A 252 12.04 1.32 -3.20
C MET A 252 12.31 2.83 -3.21
N ASP A 253 13.04 3.34 -2.20
CA ASP A 253 13.27 4.78 -2.04
C ASP A 253 13.95 5.45 -3.23
N ASP A 254 14.79 4.72 -3.98
CA ASP A 254 15.51 5.26 -5.13
C ASP A 254 14.63 5.42 -6.36
N GLY A 255 13.44 4.83 -6.37
CA GLY A 255 12.51 4.84 -7.49
C GLY A 255 13.04 4.13 -8.75
N GLU A 256 14.11 3.34 -8.63
CA GLU A 256 14.64 2.52 -9.72
C GLU A 256 14.45 1.04 -9.46
N HIS A 257 14.50 0.62 -8.19
CA HIS A 257 14.31 -0.76 -7.79
C HIS A 257 12.88 -1.03 -7.35
N ILE A 258 12.41 -2.22 -7.71
CA ILE A 258 11.09 -2.74 -7.40
C ILE A 258 11.30 -3.92 -6.47
N GLY A 259 10.78 -3.83 -5.25
CA GLY A 259 10.70 -4.97 -4.33
C GLY A 259 9.50 -5.84 -4.67
N TYR A 260 9.61 -7.15 -4.47
CA TYR A 260 8.53 -8.12 -4.68
C TYR A 260 8.77 -9.38 -3.84
N HIS A 261 7.75 -10.24 -3.75
CA HIS A 261 7.88 -11.58 -3.20
C HIS A 261 7.09 -12.59 -4.04
N GLY A 262 7.30 -13.87 -3.76
CA GLY A 262 6.64 -14.92 -4.53
C GLY A 262 7.02 -16.34 -4.17
N TYR A 263 6.59 -17.24 -5.03
CA TYR A 263 6.78 -18.68 -4.96
C TYR A 263 7.51 -19.14 -6.21
N ILE A 264 8.57 -19.90 -6.03
CA ILE A 264 9.33 -20.60 -7.07
C ILE A 264 9.34 -22.10 -6.78
N ALA A 265 9.89 -22.91 -7.68
CA ALA A 265 9.87 -24.38 -7.56
C ALA A 265 10.42 -24.90 -6.22
N ASN A 266 11.38 -24.19 -5.62
CA ASN A 266 12.10 -24.61 -4.41
C ASN A 266 11.69 -23.83 -3.14
N GLY A 267 10.57 -23.10 -3.16
CA GLY A 267 10.04 -22.41 -1.98
C GLY A 267 9.63 -20.97 -2.25
N THR A 268 9.57 -20.18 -1.19
CA THR A 268 9.20 -18.76 -1.22
C THR A 268 10.43 -17.86 -1.34
N ILE A 269 10.27 -16.74 -2.04
CA ILE A 269 11.31 -15.74 -2.25
C ILE A 269 10.81 -14.34 -1.94
N TYR A 270 11.74 -13.47 -1.59
CA TYR A 270 11.59 -12.02 -1.63
C TYR A 270 12.85 -11.44 -2.28
N GLY A 271 12.73 -10.25 -2.83
CA GLY A 271 13.86 -9.65 -3.53
C GLY A 271 13.54 -8.33 -4.18
N SER A 272 14.45 -7.91 -5.04
CA SER A 272 14.29 -6.72 -5.85
C SER A 272 14.90 -6.87 -7.23
N ILE A 273 14.43 -6.04 -8.14
CA ILE A 273 14.97 -5.91 -9.48
C ILE A 273 14.90 -4.45 -9.91
N ARG A 274 15.86 -3.98 -10.71
CA ARG A 274 15.76 -2.66 -11.33
C ARG A 274 14.70 -2.67 -12.43
N TYR A 275 14.05 -1.55 -12.66
CA TYR A 275 12.90 -1.44 -13.59
C TYR A 275 13.19 -1.93 -15.03
N ASP A 276 14.45 -1.95 -15.46
CA ASP A 276 14.89 -2.42 -16.78
C ASP A 276 15.40 -3.87 -16.79
N ASN A 277 15.05 -4.66 -15.76
CA ASN A 277 15.47 -6.05 -15.55
C ASN A 277 16.96 -6.27 -15.27
N THR A 278 17.69 -5.23 -14.87
CA THR A 278 19.05 -5.36 -14.34
C THR A 278 19.04 -5.51 -12.82
N ASP A 279 20.20 -5.86 -12.25
CA ASP A 279 20.44 -5.87 -10.80
C ASP A 279 19.42 -6.66 -9.97
N GLN A 280 18.99 -7.81 -10.49
CA GLN A 280 18.10 -8.72 -9.77
C GLN A 280 18.83 -9.36 -8.58
N VAL A 281 18.20 -9.28 -7.41
CA VAL A 281 18.64 -9.92 -6.18
C VAL A 281 17.45 -10.58 -5.50
N GLU A 282 17.53 -11.88 -5.25
CA GLU A 282 16.49 -12.66 -4.57
C GLU A 282 17.09 -13.47 -3.43
N ALA A 283 16.30 -13.69 -2.39
CA ALA A 283 16.64 -14.57 -1.28
C ALA A 283 15.46 -15.46 -0.88
N PRO A 284 15.75 -16.66 -0.32
CA PRO A 284 14.71 -17.51 0.22
C PRO A 284 14.05 -16.84 1.43
N PHE A 285 12.75 -17.03 1.55
CA PHE A 285 11.95 -16.61 2.69
C PHE A 285 11.41 -17.86 3.39
N GLU A 286 11.78 -18.07 4.66
CA GLU A 286 11.47 -19.32 5.38
C GLU A 286 10.12 -19.30 6.12
N PHE A 287 9.47 -18.14 6.20
CA PHE A 287 8.19 -17.98 6.90
C PHE A 287 7.08 -17.72 5.88
N HIS A 288 5.90 -17.36 6.39
CA HIS A 288 4.81 -16.84 5.60
C HIS A 288 4.59 -15.36 5.96
N SER A 289 4.28 -14.53 4.97
CA SER A 289 4.02 -13.10 5.07
C SER A 289 3.07 -12.74 3.93
N TRP A 290 2.07 -11.91 4.21
CA TRP A 290 1.11 -11.50 3.19
C TRP A 290 1.67 -10.37 2.33
N HIS A 291 2.31 -9.40 2.96
CA HIS A 291 2.84 -8.20 2.31
C HIS A 291 4.28 -7.96 2.72
N PHE A 292 5.00 -7.26 1.85
CA PHE A 292 6.36 -6.79 2.08
C PHE A 292 6.46 -5.32 1.72
N HIS A 293 7.36 -4.62 2.39
CA HIS A 293 7.82 -3.29 1.98
C HIS A 293 9.32 -3.18 2.29
N SER A 294 10.01 -2.26 1.63
CA SER A 294 11.44 -2.01 1.85
C SER A 294 11.75 -0.52 1.71
N PHE A 295 12.69 -0.02 2.51
CA PHE A 295 13.33 1.26 2.22
C PHE A 295 14.32 1.06 1.06
N ARG A 296 15.25 0.11 1.27
CA ARG A 296 16.09 -0.58 0.28
C ARG A 296 16.24 -2.03 0.70
N LEU A 297 17.17 -2.77 0.11
CA LEU A 297 17.59 -4.05 0.68
C LEU A 297 18.30 -3.92 2.05
N ASP A 298 18.65 -2.71 2.49
CA ASP A 298 19.18 -2.47 3.84
C ASP A 298 18.15 -2.81 4.93
N HIS A 299 16.85 -2.63 4.66
CA HIS A 299 15.76 -2.98 5.57
C HIS A 299 14.54 -3.41 4.77
N VAL A 300 14.16 -4.67 4.94
CA VAL A 300 12.94 -5.28 4.38
C VAL A 300 12.04 -5.68 5.54
N VAL A 301 10.76 -5.35 5.45
CA VAL A 301 9.74 -5.75 6.43
C VAL A 301 8.68 -6.63 5.77
N GLY A 302 8.30 -7.69 6.48
CA GLY A 302 7.13 -8.51 6.20
C GLY A 302 6.16 -8.50 7.39
N ASP A 303 4.88 -8.68 7.14
CA ASP A 303 3.83 -8.66 8.16
C ASP A 303 3.49 -10.00 8.81
N GLY A 304 4.14 -11.08 8.40
CA GLY A 304 3.82 -12.39 8.95
C GLY A 304 2.37 -12.79 8.65
N ASP A 305 1.73 -13.50 9.58
CA ASP A 305 0.32 -13.87 9.48
C ASP A 305 -0.31 -14.10 10.87
N ALA A 306 -1.55 -14.60 10.93
CA ALA A 306 -2.23 -14.85 12.19
C ALA A 306 -1.55 -15.92 13.08
N GLN A 307 -0.82 -16.88 12.50
CA GLN A 307 -0.08 -17.92 13.23
C GLN A 307 1.32 -17.46 13.63
N ASN A 308 1.87 -16.50 12.89
CA ASN A 308 3.15 -15.85 13.12
C ASN A 308 2.98 -14.32 13.14
N PRO A 309 2.30 -13.75 14.16
CA PRO A 309 1.83 -12.37 14.13
C PRO A 309 2.92 -11.38 14.54
N TYR A 310 4.00 -11.36 13.76
CA TYR A 310 5.12 -10.45 13.94
C TYR A 310 5.41 -9.63 12.70
N LEU A 311 5.79 -8.37 12.90
CA LEU A 311 6.60 -7.68 11.89
C LEU A 311 7.97 -8.34 11.87
N LEU A 312 8.35 -8.87 10.72
CA LEU A 312 9.59 -9.59 10.47
C LEU A 312 10.55 -8.67 9.70
N LEU A 313 11.78 -8.56 10.16
CA LEU A 313 12.81 -7.71 9.54
C LEU A 313 13.96 -8.52 8.95
N TRP A 314 14.34 -8.17 7.73
CA TRP A 314 15.56 -8.62 7.06
C TRP A 314 16.43 -7.44 6.68
N ARG A 315 17.74 -7.67 6.52
CA ARG A 315 18.68 -6.71 5.94
C ARG A 315 19.70 -7.39 5.05
N MET A 316 20.16 -6.69 4.02
CA MET A 316 21.34 -7.04 3.24
C MET A 316 22.58 -6.49 3.95
N LYS A 317 23.55 -7.36 4.23
CA LYS A 317 24.86 -6.98 4.76
C LYS A 317 25.94 -7.84 4.11
N ASP A 318 27.00 -7.19 3.61
CA ASP A 318 28.12 -7.86 2.93
C ASP A 318 27.68 -8.84 1.81
N GLY A 319 26.64 -8.46 1.06
CA GLY A 319 26.09 -9.26 -0.03
C GLY A 319 25.26 -10.48 0.39
N LYS A 320 24.85 -10.55 1.67
CA LYS A 320 23.99 -11.62 2.20
C LYS A 320 22.82 -11.04 2.96
N PHE A 321 21.66 -11.68 2.83
CA PHE A 321 20.53 -11.35 3.69
C PHE A 321 20.69 -11.98 5.07
N GLU A 322 20.45 -11.18 6.11
CA GLU A 322 20.33 -11.57 7.50
C GLU A 322 18.86 -11.49 7.95
N GLY A 323 18.44 -12.39 8.83
CA GLY A 323 17.10 -12.39 9.43
C GLY A 323 16.31 -13.70 9.19
N PRO A 324 14.99 -13.70 9.50
CA PRO A 324 14.27 -12.58 10.08
C PRO A 324 14.57 -12.36 11.55
N LYS A 325 14.68 -11.09 11.92
CA LYS A 325 14.47 -10.62 13.29
C LYS A 325 12.98 -10.39 13.53
N ALA A 326 12.50 -10.59 14.75
CA ALA A 326 11.16 -10.15 15.13
C ALA A 326 11.21 -8.70 15.64
N LEU A 327 10.37 -7.82 15.10
CA LEU A 327 10.32 -6.40 15.48
C LEU A 327 9.16 -6.11 16.45
N VAL A 328 7.94 -6.48 16.10
CA VAL A 328 6.72 -6.22 16.91
C VAL A 328 5.76 -7.38 16.82
N TRP A 329 5.15 -7.75 17.94
CA TRP A 329 4.04 -8.70 18.01
C TRP A 329 2.69 -7.99 17.80
N HIS A 330 2.26 -7.84 16.54
CA HIS A 330 1.14 -6.96 16.18
C HIS A 330 -0.25 -7.55 16.43
N ARG A 331 -0.40 -8.89 16.42
CA ARG A 331 -1.68 -9.62 16.64
C ARG A 331 -2.85 -9.15 15.75
N ALA A 332 -2.57 -8.86 14.49
CA ALA A 332 -3.61 -8.46 13.54
C ALA A 332 -4.45 -9.68 13.11
N SER A 333 -5.76 -9.46 12.92
CA SER A 333 -6.71 -10.50 12.50
C SER A 333 -6.69 -10.79 11.01
N PHE A 334 -6.26 -9.83 10.18
CA PHE A 334 -6.33 -9.87 8.72
C PHE A 334 -7.75 -10.12 8.16
N HIS A 335 -8.81 -9.78 8.92
CA HIS A 335 -10.18 -10.14 8.54
C HIS A 335 -10.66 -9.44 7.25
N THR A 336 -10.34 -8.15 7.10
CA THR A 336 -10.56 -7.38 5.88
C THR A 336 -9.32 -6.54 5.59
N GLN A 337 -9.23 -5.99 4.38
CA GLN A 337 -8.14 -5.07 3.98
C GLN A 337 -7.91 -3.90 4.96
N ARG A 338 -8.93 -3.47 5.72
CA ARG A 338 -8.78 -2.41 6.74
C ARG A 338 -8.02 -2.87 7.98
N GLN A 339 -7.97 -4.17 8.27
CA GLN A 339 -7.20 -4.74 9.39
C GLN A 339 -5.93 -5.46 8.93
N HIS A 340 -5.60 -5.41 7.64
CA HIS A 340 -4.31 -5.87 7.15
C HIS A 340 -3.19 -4.96 7.66
N VAL A 341 -2.05 -5.56 7.97
CA VAL A 341 -0.95 -4.86 8.63
C VAL A 341 -0.32 -3.82 7.73
N HIS A 342 -0.07 -4.18 6.47
CA HIS A 342 0.50 -3.31 5.44
C HIS A 342 1.71 -2.51 5.93
N PRO A 343 2.77 -3.14 6.47
CA PRO A 343 3.88 -2.42 7.06
C PRO A 343 4.55 -1.55 6.00
N CYS A 344 4.79 -0.29 6.31
CA CYS A 344 5.40 0.66 5.38
C CYS A 344 6.44 1.51 6.12
N PHE A 345 7.62 1.65 5.51
CA PHE A 345 8.74 2.39 6.09
C PHE A 345 8.49 3.90 6.00
N SER A 346 8.97 4.64 7.00
CA SER A 346 9.13 6.09 6.90
C SER A 346 10.17 6.45 5.82
N ALA A 347 10.10 7.68 5.32
CA ALA A 347 11.01 8.17 4.28
C ALA A 347 12.50 8.23 4.68
N ASP A 348 12.81 8.10 5.97
CA ASP A 348 14.18 7.99 6.48
C ASP A 348 14.57 6.56 6.88
N GLY A 349 13.68 5.58 6.67
CA GLY A 349 13.91 4.17 6.95
C GLY A 349 14.03 3.81 8.43
N LYS A 350 13.67 4.71 9.36
CA LYS A 350 13.85 4.49 10.81
C LYS A 350 12.61 3.99 11.55
N GLN A 351 11.45 4.14 10.92
CA GLN A 351 10.16 3.80 11.53
C GLN A 351 9.32 3.01 10.55
N ILE A 352 8.38 2.23 11.09
CA ILE A 352 7.41 1.48 10.30
C ILE A 352 6.01 1.82 10.81
N VAL A 353 5.14 2.30 9.93
CA VAL A 353 3.71 2.38 10.21
C VAL A 353 3.08 1.03 9.91
N TYR A 354 2.12 0.63 10.72
CA TYR A 354 1.32 -0.57 10.47
C TYR A 354 -0.08 -0.42 11.08
N THR A 355 -1.04 -1.21 10.58
CA THR A 355 -2.38 -1.33 11.19
C THR A 355 -2.43 -2.65 11.95
N ALA A 356 -3.09 -2.68 13.10
CA ALA A 356 -3.42 -3.94 13.76
C ALA A 356 -4.69 -3.76 14.60
N ASP A 357 -5.28 -4.85 15.05
CA ASP A 357 -6.50 -4.84 15.87
C ASP A 357 -6.41 -5.69 17.15
N PRO A 358 -5.33 -5.57 17.96
CA PRO A 358 -5.20 -6.36 19.19
C PRO A 358 -6.31 -6.08 20.22
N GLN A 359 -7.01 -4.95 20.10
CA GLN A 359 -8.17 -4.56 20.92
C GLN A 359 -9.53 -4.82 20.24
N GLY A 360 -9.55 -5.41 19.04
CA GLY A 360 -10.76 -5.73 18.27
C GLY A 360 -11.20 -4.68 17.25
N TYR A 361 -10.64 -3.48 17.29
CA TYR A 361 -10.78 -2.47 16.23
C TYR A 361 -9.44 -2.21 15.57
N GLY A 362 -9.45 -1.89 14.28
CA GLY A 362 -8.25 -1.48 13.57
C GLY A 362 -7.72 -0.20 14.20
N GLN A 363 -6.44 -0.19 14.57
CA GLN A 363 -5.72 0.97 15.07
C GLN A 363 -4.41 1.14 14.30
N VAL A 364 -3.95 2.38 14.22
CA VAL A 364 -2.70 2.71 13.53
C VAL A 364 -1.57 2.82 14.54
N PHE A 365 -0.45 2.18 14.23
CA PHE A 365 0.74 2.13 15.07
C PHE A 365 1.97 2.58 14.29
N ILE A 366 2.96 3.10 15.02
CA ILE A 366 4.32 3.30 14.52
C ILE A 366 5.29 2.62 15.46
N VAL A 367 6.23 1.86 14.92
CA VAL A 367 7.36 1.29 15.66
C VAL A 367 8.67 1.93 15.23
N ASP A 368 9.53 2.23 16.19
CA ASP A 368 10.92 2.62 15.95
C ASP A 368 11.77 1.36 15.68
N ILE A 369 12.63 1.39 14.66
CA ILE A 369 13.55 0.29 14.38
C ILE A 369 14.77 0.45 15.30
N PRO A 370 14.97 -0.45 16.29
CA PRO A 370 16.14 -0.39 17.16
C PRO A 370 17.37 -0.94 16.45
N ASP A 371 18.52 -0.91 17.15
CA ASP A 371 19.72 -1.57 16.68
C ASP A 371 19.44 -3.05 16.37
N TRP A 372 19.91 -3.51 15.20
CA TRP A 372 19.64 -4.87 14.69
C TRP A 372 19.98 -5.98 15.69
N ASP A 373 21.11 -5.85 16.39
CA ASP A 373 21.60 -6.85 17.33
C ASP A 373 20.81 -6.87 18.65
N ALA A 374 20.00 -5.83 18.91
CA ALA A 374 19.08 -5.80 20.05
C ALA A 374 17.80 -6.63 19.78
N LEU A 375 17.48 -6.91 18.52
CA LEU A 375 16.30 -7.69 18.16
C LEU A 375 16.57 -9.21 18.28
N PRO A 376 15.60 -9.98 18.79
CA PRO A 376 15.69 -11.43 18.81
C PRO A 376 15.56 -12.01 17.40
N ASP A 377 16.29 -13.09 17.12
CA ASP A 377 16.02 -13.89 15.93
C ASP A 377 14.61 -14.46 16.02
N ARG A 378 13.84 -14.40 14.93
CA ARG A 378 12.48 -14.92 14.96
C ARG A 378 12.45 -16.40 15.38
N ASN A 379 13.43 -17.18 14.93
CA ASN A 379 13.54 -18.61 15.26
C ASN A 379 13.82 -18.89 16.75
N SER A 380 14.35 -17.93 17.52
CA SER A 380 14.57 -18.11 18.96
C SER A 380 13.32 -17.85 19.80
N LEU A 381 12.25 -17.29 19.22
CA LEU A 381 11.00 -17.05 19.92
C LEU A 381 10.14 -18.33 19.90
N GLU A 382 9.84 -18.85 21.08
CA GLU A 382 8.92 -19.98 21.24
C GLU A 382 7.56 -19.65 20.59
N LYS A 383 6.95 -20.66 19.96
CA LYS A 383 5.51 -20.59 19.67
C LYS A 383 4.82 -20.55 21.02
N ARG A 384 4.29 -19.39 21.43
CA ARG A 384 3.47 -19.32 22.64
C ARG A 384 2.30 -20.28 22.45
N SER A 385 2.29 -21.37 23.21
CA SER A 385 1.13 -22.24 23.34
C SER A 385 0.00 -21.42 23.95
N GLU A 386 -1.20 -21.60 23.39
CA GLU A 386 -2.45 -20.87 23.64
C GLU A 386 -2.73 -20.45 25.09
#